data_AF-A0A930W4I0-F1
#
_entry.id   AF-A0A930W4I0-F1
#
_cell.length_a   1.000
_cell.length_b   1.000
_cell.length_c   1.000
_cell.angle_alpha   90.00
_cell.angle_beta   90.00
_cell.angle_gamma   90.00
#
_symmetry.space_group_name_H-M   'P 1'
#
loop_
_entity.id
_entity.type
_entity.pdbx_description
1 polymer ?
#
loop_
_entity_poly.entity_id
_entity_poly.type
_entity_poly.pdbx_seq_one_letter_code
_entity_poly.pdbx_strand_id
1 'polypeptide(L)'
;VEAGLRTHDIYSPFPEEMNRRLTGGIATLHFAPTPTAHDNLAAEGVPERRIFVTGNTVIDALHHTVRPDYVLPPELSQVDFEHHRVLLVTTHRRENLGEPMRHVYRAIHDIVDEMGDVEVVFPVHRNPKVREIVREELGGLAHVHLIDPLEYEPFANLMARVDIVLTDSGGIQEEAPALGKPVLVLRDTTERPEAVTAGTVHLIGTAQERVYAETKRLLTDQAAYAAMAEAVNPYGDGEAARRIIEAILYHAGHIHTPPEPFRGA
;
A
#
# COMPACT_ATOMS: atom_id res chain seq x y z
N VAL A 1 -1.75 -17.05 -6.52
CA VAL A 1 -2.33 -15.69 -6.38
C VAL A 1 -1.18 -14.75 -6.09
N GLU A 2 -1.19 -13.52 -6.62
CA GLU A 2 -0.06 -12.58 -6.54
C GLU A 2 1.27 -13.15 -7.09
N ALA A 3 1.18 -13.94 -8.16
CA ALA A 3 2.35 -14.57 -8.77
C ALA A 3 3.16 -13.53 -9.57
N GLY A 4 4.48 -13.71 -9.63
CA GLY A 4 5.33 -12.95 -10.57
C GLY A 4 5.85 -11.59 -10.10
N LEU A 5 5.50 -11.11 -8.90
CA LEU A 5 6.14 -9.94 -8.31
C LEU A 5 7.63 -10.22 -8.03
N ARG A 6 8.53 -9.33 -8.46
CA ARG A 6 9.99 -9.51 -8.33
C ARG A 6 10.68 -8.22 -7.92
N THR A 7 11.66 -8.34 -7.02
CA THR A 7 12.70 -7.31 -6.83
C THR A 7 13.98 -7.60 -7.58
N HIS A 8 14.15 -8.83 -8.06
CA HIS A 8 15.38 -9.35 -8.67
C HIS A 8 16.58 -9.48 -7.71
N ASP A 9 16.42 -9.08 -6.44
CA ASP A 9 17.40 -9.28 -5.37
C ASP A 9 16.88 -10.31 -4.37
N ILE A 10 17.50 -11.50 -4.37
CA ILE A 10 17.10 -12.61 -3.51
C ILE A 10 17.27 -12.33 -2.00
N TYR A 11 18.01 -11.30 -1.64
CA TYR A 11 18.22 -10.87 -0.25
C TYR A 11 17.40 -9.62 0.12
N SER A 12 16.58 -9.09 -0.79
CA SER A 12 15.79 -7.89 -0.53
C SER A 12 14.50 -7.86 -1.33
N PRO A 13 13.31 -7.95 -0.69
CA PRO A 13 13.10 -8.22 0.74
C PRO A 13 13.42 -9.69 1.10
N PHE A 14 14.07 -9.88 2.25
CA PHE A 14 14.41 -11.21 2.78
C PHE A 14 13.46 -11.62 3.92
N PRO A 15 12.81 -12.81 3.83
CA PRO A 15 12.97 -13.87 2.83
C PRO A 15 11.95 -13.83 1.66
N GLU A 16 11.17 -12.76 1.52
CA GLU A 16 9.96 -12.74 0.70
C GLU A 16 10.23 -12.90 -0.81
N GLU A 17 11.31 -12.37 -1.37
CA GLU A 17 11.66 -12.59 -2.79
C GLU A 17 11.89 -14.08 -3.07
N MET A 18 12.68 -14.75 -2.23
CA MET A 18 12.97 -16.18 -2.39
C MET A 18 11.71 -17.03 -2.22
N ASN A 19 10.87 -16.70 -1.23
CA ASN A 19 9.61 -17.42 -1.00
C ASN A 19 8.69 -17.36 -2.25
N ARG A 20 8.58 -16.20 -2.89
CA ARG A 20 7.78 -16.02 -4.11
C ARG A 20 8.33 -16.81 -5.29
N ARG A 21 9.65 -16.84 -5.48
CA ARG A 21 10.30 -17.61 -6.55
C ARG A 21 10.16 -19.11 -6.35
N LEU A 22 10.44 -19.61 -5.15
CA LEU A 22 10.29 -21.04 -4.81
C LEU A 22 8.86 -21.52 -5.01
N THR A 23 7.89 -20.73 -4.54
CA THR A 23 6.46 -21.01 -4.75
C THR A 23 6.11 -21.01 -6.25
N GLY A 24 6.63 -20.04 -7.00
CA GLY A 24 6.46 -19.97 -8.46
C GLY A 24 6.97 -21.20 -9.20
N GLY A 25 8.09 -21.79 -8.75
CA GLY A 25 8.68 -22.98 -9.36
C GLY A 25 7.88 -24.28 -9.18
N ILE A 26 7.00 -24.35 -8.16
CA ILE A 26 6.15 -25.52 -7.89
C ILE A 26 4.68 -25.32 -8.29
N ALA A 27 4.26 -24.08 -8.56
CA ALA A 27 2.88 -23.77 -8.91
C ALA A 27 2.50 -24.28 -10.31
N THR A 28 1.26 -24.78 -10.45
CA THR A 28 0.70 -25.20 -11.75
C THR A 28 0.02 -24.03 -12.49
N LEU A 29 -0.61 -23.13 -11.74
CA LEU A 29 -1.28 -21.93 -12.25
C LEU A 29 -0.73 -20.71 -11.52
N HIS A 30 -0.55 -19.64 -12.26
CA HIS A 30 0.02 -18.38 -11.81
C HIS A 30 -0.98 -17.26 -12.08
N PHE A 31 -1.55 -16.70 -11.02
CA PHE A 31 -2.45 -15.55 -11.10
C PHE A 31 -1.62 -14.30 -10.81
N ALA A 32 -1.19 -13.63 -11.87
CA ALA A 32 -0.35 -12.45 -11.83
C ALA A 32 -1.22 -11.19 -11.68
N PRO A 33 -0.87 -10.24 -10.78
CA PRO A 33 -1.66 -9.04 -10.58
C PRO A 33 -1.56 -8.07 -11.76
N THR A 34 -0.40 -8.02 -12.43
CA THR A 34 -0.11 -7.05 -13.49
C THR A 34 0.52 -7.74 -14.71
N PRO A 35 0.53 -7.08 -15.90
CA PRO A 35 1.31 -7.53 -17.05
C PRO A 35 2.81 -7.65 -16.75
N THR A 36 3.37 -6.74 -15.94
CA THR A 36 4.77 -6.82 -15.52
C THR A 36 5.06 -8.10 -14.72
N ALA A 37 4.17 -8.47 -13.80
CA ALA A 37 4.30 -9.72 -13.05
C ALA A 37 4.16 -10.95 -13.93
N HIS A 38 3.32 -10.88 -14.98
CA HIS A 38 3.27 -11.90 -16.02
C HIS A 38 4.61 -12.03 -16.75
N ASP A 39 5.18 -10.93 -17.20
CA ASP A 39 6.43 -10.91 -17.96
C ASP A 39 7.61 -11.44 -17.15
N ASN A 40 7.64 -11.16 -15.84
CA ASN A 40 8.61 -11.76 -14.92
C ASN A 40 8.54 -13.29 -14.90
N LEU A 41 7.34 -13.87 -14.87
CA LEU A 41 7.14 -15.32 -14.89
C LEU A 41 7.51 -15.92 -16.25
N ALA A 42 7.14 -15.24 -17.34
CA ALA A 42 7.50 -15.65 -18.70
C ALA A 42 9.03 -15.67 -18.88
N ALA A 43 9.73 -14.66 -18.37
CA ALA A 43 11.19 -14.60 -18.37
C ALA A 43 11.86 -15.72 -17.55
N GLU A 44 11.19 -16.23 -16.52
CA GLU A 44 11.60 -17.40 -15.74
C GLU A 44 11.28 -18.75 -16.42
N GLY A 45 10.68 -18.72 -17.61
CA GLY A 45 10.34 -19.91 -18.40
C GLY A 45 9.01 -20.56 -18.01
N VAL A 46 8.14 -19.87 -17.27
CA VAL A 46 6.79 -20.35 -16.99
C VAL A 46 5.97 -20.34 -18.28
N PRO A 47 5.33 -21.45 -18.68
CA PRO A 47 4.55 -21.48 -19.92
C PRO A 47 3.35 -20.53 -19.89
N GLU A 48 3.17 -19.73 -20.93
CA GLU A 48 2.06 -18.78 -21.14
C GLU A 48 0.68 -19.30 -20.71
N ARG A 49 0.33 -20.53 -21.11
CA ARG A 49 -0.96 -21.17 -20.76
C ARG A 49 -1.21 -21.38 -19.26
N ARG A 50 -0.22 -21.11 -18.40
CA ARG A 50 -0.30 -21.23 -16.94
C ARG A 50 -0.35 -19.87 -16.26
N ILE A 51 -0.14 -18.78 -16.99
CA ILE A 51 -0.11 -17.42 -16.44
C ILE A 51 -1.39 -16.69 -16.83
N PHE A 52 -2.06 -16.10 -15.84
CA PHE A 52 -3.28 -15.32 -16.03
C PHE A 52 -3.09 -13.97 -15.35
N VAL A 53 -3.26 -12.88 -16.10
CA VAL A 53 -3.26 -11.53 -15.52
C VAL A 53 -4.65 -11.26 -14.95
N THR A 54 -4.77 -11.27 -13.63
CA THR A 54 -6.08 -11.24 -12.94
C THR A 54 -6.39 -9.89 -12.31
N GLY A 55 -5.41 -9.03 -12.08
CA GLY A 55 -5.49 -8.03 -11.02
C GLY A 55 -5.17 -8.66 -9.67
N ASN A 56 -5.04 -7.83 -8.64
CA ASN A 56 -4.81 -8.24 -7.26
C ASN A 56 -6.15 -8.30 -6.49
N THR A 57 -6.38 -9.43 -5.82
CA THR A 57 -7.53 -9.68 -4.95
C THR A 57 -7.63 -8.75 -3.75
N VAL A 58 -6.56 -8.03 -3.42
CA VAL A 58 -6.61 -6.99 -2.37
C VAL A 58 -7.61 -5.88 -2.73
N ILE A 59 -7.77 -5.57 -4.03
CA ILE A 59 -8.75 -4.59 -4.50
C ILE A 59 -10.18 -5.11 -4.33
N ASP A 60 -10.42 -6.39 -4.64
CA ASP A 60 -11.69 -7.06 -4.40
C ASP A 60 -12.07 -6.99 -2.90
N ALA A 61 -11.12 -7.33 -2.02
CA ALA A 61 -11.31 -7.28 -0.57
C ALA A 61 -11.62 -5.87 -0.08
N LEU A 62 -10.91 -4.87 -0.60
CA LEU A 62 -11.08 -3.47 -0.23
C LEU A 62 -12.48 -2.96 -0.61
N HIS A 63 -12.95 -3.23 -1.83
CA HIS A 63 -14.29 -2.85 -2.30
C HIS A 63 -15.41 -3.49 -1.46
N HIS A 64 -15.21 -4.70 -0.94
CA HIS A 64 -16.19 -5.36 -0.06
C HIS A 64 -16.15 -4.83 1.38
N THR A 65 -15.01 -4.27 1.81
CA THR A 65 -14.76 -3.91 3.20
C THR A 65 -15.09 -2.45 3.50
N VAL A 66 -14.77 -1.54 2.57
CA VAL A 66 -14.96 -0.10 2.76
C VAL A 66 -16.44 0.25 2.59
N ARG A 67 -17.02 0.89 3.60
CA ARG A 67 -18.42 1.32 3.61
C ARG A 67 -18.53 2.79 4.05
N PRO A 68 -19.27 3.65 3.33
CA PRO A 68 -19.43 5.06 3.70
C PRO A 68 -20.01 5.27 5.11
N ASP A 69 -20.91 4.38 5.54
CA ASP A 69 -21.61 4.42 6.83
C ASP A 69 -20.88 3.66 7.95
N TYR A 70 -19.65 3.20 7.73
CA TYR A 70 -18.87 2.52 8.75
C TYR A 70 -18.67 3.41 9.99
N VAL A 71 -18.75 2.85 11.19
CA VAL A 71 -18.43 3.59 12.42
C VAL A 71 -17.03 3.20 12.84
N LEU A 72 -16.10 4.16 12.80
CA LEU A 72 -14.72 3.94 13.22
C LEU A 72 -14.67 3.58 14.73
N PRO A 73 -13.67 2.78 15.15
CA PRO A 73 -13.46 2.45 16.55
C PRO A 73 -13.38 3.69 17.47
N PRO A 74 -13.81 3.59 18.74
CA PRO A 74 -13.83 4.71 19.68
C PRO A 74 -12.49 5.42 19.88
N GLU A 75 -11.37 4.71 19.69
CA GLU A 75 -10.01 5.24 19.76
C GLU A 75 -9.75 6.34 18.72
N LEU A 76 -10.55 6.40 17.65
CA LEU A 76 -10.48 7.40 16.58
C LEU A 76 -11.52 8.53 16.74
N SER A 77 -12.31 8.52 17.82
CA SER A 77 -13.39 9.50 18.03
C SER A 77 -12.91 10.94 18.22
N GLN A 78 -11.62 11.14 18.52
CA GLN A 78 -11.00 12.46 18.70
C GLN A 78 -10.41 13.03 17.40
N VAL A 79 -10.39 12.25 16.31
CA VAL A 79 -9.85 12.70 15.02
C VAL A 79 -10.93 13.48 14.28
N ASP A 80 -10.63 14.73 13.94
CA ASP A 80 -11.52 15.58 13.14
C ASP A 80 -11.31 15.31 11.63
N PHE A 81 -12.01 14.33 11.09
CA PHE A 81 -11.99 14.00 9.66
C PHE A 81 -12.74 15.02 8.79
N GLU A 82 -13.48 15.96 9.36
CA GLU A 82 -14.32 16.91 8.61
C GLU A 82 -13.60 18.24 8.36
N HIS A 83 -12.83 18.72 9.34
CA HIS A 83 -12.20 20.03 9.29
C HIS A 83 -10.67 19.97 9.16
N HIS A 84 -10.04 18.83 9.50
CA HIS A 84 -8.59 18.66 9.42
C HIS A 84 -8.20 17.71 8.29
N ARG A 85 -6.98 17.92 7.77
CA ARG A 85 -6.34 17.01 6.83
C ARG A 85 -5.68 15.89 7.62
N VAL A 86 -6.04 14.66 7.34
CA VAL A 86 -5.60 13.49 8.11
C VAL A 86 -4.52 12.73 7.36
N LEU A 87 -3.37 12.53 8.00
CA LEU A 87 -2.29 11.66 7.56
C LEU A 87 -2.43 10.28 8.20
N LEU A 88 -2.49 9.22 7.40
CA LEU A 88 -2.33 7.86 7.90
C LEU A 88 -0.87 7.44 7.81
N VAL A 89 -0.26 7.11 8.94
CA VAL A 89 1.14 6.69 9.01
C VAL A 89 1.22 5.21 9.39
N THR A 90 1.99 4.43 8.62
CA THR A 90 2.29 3.04 8.95
C THR A 90 3.75 2.72 8.63
N THR A 91 4.51 2.28 9.64
CA THR A 91 5.89 1.85 9.44
C THR A 91 6.19 0.58 10.25
N HIS A 92 6.79 -0.41 9.61
CA HIS A 92 7.09 -1.71 10.24
C HIS A 92 8.27 -2.46 9.61
N ARG A 93 8.82 -1.96 8.51
CA ARG A 93 9.92 -2.61 7.78
C ARG A 93 11.19 -2.62 8.62
N ARG A 94 11.94 -3.73 8.54
CA ARG A 94 13.13 -3.95 9.37
C ARG A 94 14.26 -3.00 8.96
N GLU A 95 14.39 -2.75 7.67
CA GLU A 95 15.35 -1.84 7.07
C GLU A 95 15.19 -0.39 7.55
N ASN A 96 13.98 0.01 7.97
CA ASN A 96 13.69 1.35 8.47
C ASN A 96 13.94 1.51 9.98
N LEU A 97 14.14 0.42 10.74
CA LEU A 97 14.27 0.49 12.19
C LEU A 97 15.50 1.31 12.63
N GLY A 98 15.29 2.22 13.59
CA GLY A 98 16.34 3.07 14.14
C GLY A 98 16.29 4.49 13.57
N GLU A 99 17.44 5.02 13.16
CA GLU A 99 17.56 6.41 12.70
C GLU A 99 16.68 6.76 11.48
N PRO A 100 16.53 5.90 10.45
CA PRO A 100 15.65 6.19 9.33
C PRO A 100 14.21 6.49 9.77
N MET A 101 13.69 5.72 10.72
CA MET A 101 12.36 5.92 11.29
C MET A 101 12.27 7.20 12.14
N ARG A 102 13.33 7.57 12.88
CA ARG A 102 13.39 8.86 13.59
C ARG A 102 13.28 10.05 12.65
N HIS A 103 14.00 10.02 11.53
CA HIS A 103 13.92 11.08 10.52
C HIS A 103 12.50 11.27 9.98
N VAL A 104 11.78 10.18 9.71
CA VAL A 104 10.38 10.21 9.27
C VAL A 104 9.50 10.87 10.33
N TYR A 105 9.66 10.47 11.59
CA TYR A 105 8.82 11.00 12.67
C TYR A 105 9.12 12.46 13.00
N ARG A 106 10.38 12.89 12.93
CA ARG A 106 10.74 14.32 13.05
C ARG A 106 10.11 15.14 11.93
N ALA A 107 10.11 14.64 10.70
CA ALA A 107 9.43 15.32 9.61
C ALA A 107 7.91 15.44 9.86
N ILE A 108 7.28 14.39 10.39
CA ILE A 108 5.86 14.43 10.75
C ILE A 108 5.61 15.42 11.90
N HIS A 109 6.47 15.43 12.92
CA HIS A 109 6.42 16.42 13.99
C HIS A 109 6.49 17.84 13.42
N ASP A 110 7.47 18.12 12.55
CA ASP A 110 7.63 19.44 11.92
C ASP A 110 6.38 19.86 11.12
N ILE A 111 5.72 18.92 10.43
CA ILE A 111 4.46 19.19 9.72
C ILE A 111 3.34 19.56 10.69
N VAL A 112 3.16 18.78 11.76
CA VAL A 112 2.09 18.99 12.75
C VAL A 112 2.30 20.28 13.54
N ASP A 113 3.55 20.62 13.87
CA ASP A 113 3.89 21.88 14.56
C ASP A 113 3.66 23.11 13.67
N GLU A 114 3.95 23.00 12.36
CA GLU A 114 3.73 24.09 11.41
C GLU A 114 2.25 24.25 11.00
N MET A 115 1.51 23.14 10.87
CA MET A 115 0.17 23.11 10.30
C MET A 115 -0.86 22.62 11.32
N GLY A 116 -1.49 23.57 12.03
CA GLY A 116 -2.47 23.26 13.09
C GLY A 116 -3.79 22.62 12.64
N ASP A 117 -4.00 22.43 11.34
CA ASP A 117 -5.15 21.74 10.73
C ASP A 117 -4.75 20.38 10.12
N VAL A 118 -3.62 19.81 10.56
CA VAL A 118 -3.16 18.47 10.18
C VAL A 118 -3.23 17.53 11.37
N GLU A 119 -3.94 16.42 11.19
CA GLU A 119 -4.01 15.31 12.14
C GLU A 119 -3.19 14.12 11.65
N VAL A 120 -2.58 13.38 12.56
CA VAL A 120 -1.84 12.15 12.23
C VAL A 120 -2.48 10.99 12.96
N VAL A 121 -2.91 9.97 12.22
CA VAL A 121 -3.35 8.69 12.79
C VAL A 121 -2.28 7.64 12.55
N PHE A 122 -1.79 7.04 13.63
CA PHE A 122 -0.72 6.05 13.55
C PHE A 122 -1.07 4.78 14.34
N PRO A 123 -1.53 3.71 13.67
CA PRO A 123 -1.63 2.37 14.24
C PRO A 123 -0.24 1.76 14.46
N VAL A 124 0.29 1.88 15.68
CA VAL A 124 1.69 1.59 16.00
C VAL A 124 1.94 0.08 16.11
N HIS A 125 2.82 -0.44 15.24
CA HIS A 125 3.21 -1.86 15.23
C HIS A 125 3.60 -2.37 16.64
N ARG A 126 3.32 -3.64 16.95
CA ARG A 126 3.60 -4.25 18.26
C ARG A 126 5.09 -4.41 18.59
N ASN A 127 5.99 -4.01 17.70
CA ASN A 127 7.42 -4.16 17.90
C ASN A 127 7.87 -3.14 18.96
N PRO A 128 8.47 -3.58 20.10
CA PRO A 128 8.86 -2.67 21.16
C PRO A 128 9.78 -1.52 20.69
N LYS A 129 10.70 -1.80 19.76
CA LYS A 129 11.62 -0.79 19.21
C LYS A 129 10.89 0.29 18.43
N VAL A 130 9.86 -0.08 17.65
CA VAL A 130 9.03 0.89 16.93
C VAL A 130 8.27 1.75 17.93
N ARG A 131 7.67 1.14 18.96
CA ARG A 131 6.90 1.86 19.99
C ARG A 131 7.75 2.84 20.80
N GLU A 132 8.99 2.47 21.10
CA GLU A 132 9.96 3.34 21.78
C GLU A 132 10.23 4.60 20.95
N ILE A 133 10.66 4.42 19.70
CA ILE A 133 10.99 5.54 18.80
C ILE A 133 9.76 6.44 18.55
N VAL A 134 8.58 5.85 18.31
CA VAL A 134 7.34 6.61 18.10
C VAL A 134 6.99 7.45 19.32
N ARG A 135 7.09 6.88 20.53
CA ARG A 135 6.77 7.63 21.76
C ARG A 135 7.76 8.76 22.03
N GLU A 136 9.02 8.56 21.70
CA GLU A 136 10.06 9.58 21.88
C GLU A 136 9.87 10.77 20.93
N GLU A 137 9.55 10.53 19.66
CA GLU A 137 9.50 11.59 18.64
C GLU A 137 8.09 12.19 18.46
N LEU A 138 7.02 11.41 18.72
CA LEU A 138 5.62 11.82 18.46
C LEU A 138 4.72 11.78 19.70
N GLY A 139 5.22 11.30 20.84
CA GLY A 139 4.40 11.15 22.04
C GLY A 139 3.98 12.50 22.64
N GLY A 140 2.69 12.62 22.97
CA GLY A 140 2.15 13.79 23.66
C GLY A 140 1.81 14.99 22.78
N LEU A 141 1.99 14.86 21.45
CA LEU A 141 1.52 15.86 20.49
C LEU A 141 0.00 15.80 20.36
N ALA A 142 -0.67 16.96 20.42
CA ALA A 142 -2.13 17.03 20.47
C ALA A 142 -2.80 16.49 19.21
N HIS A 143 -2.20 16.70 18.04
CA HIS A 143 -2.74 16.26 16.74
C HIS A 143 -2.12 14.94 16.25
N VAL A 144 -1.56 14.13 17.15
CA VAL A 144 -1.00 12.82 16.82
C VAL A 144 -1.66 11.73 17.64
N HIS A 145 -2.42 10.88 16.95
CA HIS A 145 -3.21 9.79 17.50
C HIS A 145 -2.46 8.47 17.36
N LEU A 146 -1.67 8.15 18.38
CA LEU A 146 -0.97 6.88 18.49
C LEU A 146 -1.92 5.81 19.02
N ILE A 147 -2.36 4.90 18.15
CA ILE A 147 -3.31 3.84 18.50
C ILE A 147 -2.68 2.45 18.37
N ASP A 148 -3.32 1.44 18.95
CA ASP A 148 -2.95 0.06 18.72
C ASP A 148 -3.26 -0.37 17.27
N PRO A 149 -2.56 -1.38 16.71
CA PRO A 149 -2.84 -1.88 15.37
C PRO A 149 -4.30 -2.30 15.23
N LEU A 150 -4.92 -1.83 14.15
CA LEU A 150 -6.30 -2.15 13.81
C LEU A 150 -6.38 -3.49 13.07
N GLU A 151 -7.50 -4.18 13.26
CA GLU A 151 -7.90 -5.26 12.36
C GLU A 151 -8.19 -4.70 10.96
N TYR A 152 -8.27 -5.59 9.96
CA TYR A 152 -8.35 -5.15 8.55
C TYR A 152 -9.55 -4.25 8.24
N GLU A 153 -10.76 -4.63 8.69
CA GLU A 153 -11.98 -3.86 8.40
C GLU A 153 -11.94 -2.41 8.91
N PRO A 154 -11.64 -2.14 10.20
CA PRO A 154 -11.47 -0.77 10.67
C PRO A 154 -10.30 -0.05 10.00
N PHE A 155 -9.21 -0.74 9.67
CA PHE A 155 -8.06 -0.15 8.98
C PHE A 155 -8.42 0.33 7.57
N ALA A 156 -9.09 -0.50 6.77
CA ALA A 156 -9.53 -0.17 5.42
C ALA A 156 -10.50 1.03 5.42
N ASN A 157 -11.44 1.05 6.36
CA ASN A 157 -12.38 2.17 6.50
C ASN A 157 -11.73 3.46 7.01
N LEU A 158 -10.70 3.37 7.87
CA LEU A 158 -9.87 4.51 8.24
C LEU A 158 -9.12 5.05 7.01
N MET A 159 -8.47 4.18 6.25
CA MET A 159 -7.72 4.55 5.04
C MET A 159 -8.61 5.24 4.01
N ALA A 160 -9.89 4.88 3.89
CA ALA A 160 -10.84 5.57 3.01
C ALA A 160 -11.15 7.02 3.43
N ARG A 161 -10.89 7.39 4.70
CA ARG A 161 -11.23 8.69 5.29
C ARG A 161 -10.06 9.64 5.47
N VAL A 162 -8.84 9.19 5.24
CA VAL A 162 -7.65 10.06 5.34
C VAL A 162 -7.39 10.78 4.02
N ASP A 163 -6.50 11.77 4.06
CA ASP A 163 -6.12 12.55 2.89
C ASP A 163 -4.88 11.98 2.21
N ILE A 164 -3.85 11.65 2.99
CA ILE A 164 -2.56 11.16 2.49
C ILE A 164 -2.11 9.96 3.34
N VAL A 165 -1.48 8.98 2.70
CA VAL A 165 -0.90 7.82 3.39
C VAL A 165 0.62 7.85 3.29
N LEU A 166 1.30 7.78 4.44
CA LEU A 166 2.74 7.59 4.53
C LEU A 166 3.02 6.14 4.96
N THR A 167 3.67 5.35 4.13
CA THR A 167 3.82 3.91 4.41
C THR A 167 5.10 3.27 3.90
N ASP A 168 5.58 2.25 4.60
CA ASP A 168 6.56 1.28 4.10
C ASP A 168 5.94 -0.10 3.76
N SER A 169 4.61 -0.18 3.83
CA SER A 169 3.83 -1.38 3.51
C SER A 169 3.70 -1.59 2.03
N GLY A 170 3.80 -2.86 1.63
CA GLY A 170 3.53 -3.26 0.26
C GLY A 170 2.04 -3.20 -0.07
N GLY A 171 1.19 -3.86 0.71
CA GLY A 171 -0.25 -3.94 0.42
C GLY A 171 -0.92 -2.56 0.35
N ILE A 172 -0.53 -1.64 1.24
CA ILE A 172 -1.09 -0.28 1.27
C ILE A 172 -0.77 0.51 -0.01
N GLN A 173 0.38 0.25 -0.66
CA GLN A 173 0.69 0.86 -1.97
C GLN A 173 -0.27 0.40 -3.08
N GLU A 174 -0.98 -0.71 -2.89
CA GLU A 174 -1.98 -1.21 -3.83
C GLU A 174 -3.38 -0.76 -3.43
N GLU A 175 -3.69 -0.73 -2.13
CA GLU A 175 -5.03 -0.43 -1.61
C GLU A 175 -5.34 1.06 -1.56
N ALA A 176 -4.44 1.89 -1.02
CA ALA A 176 -4.69 3.32 -0.85
C ALA A 176 -4.98 4.04 -2.19
N PRO A 177 -4.26 3.75 -3.30
CA PRO A 177 -4.62 4.28 -4.62
C PRO A 177 -6.02 3.89 -5.11
N ALA A 178 -6.51 2.70 -4.76
CA ALA A 178 -7.86 2.27 -5.14
C ALA A 178 -8.95 3.14 -4.50
N LEU A 179 -8.62 3.80 -3.38
CA LEU A 179 -9.48 4.73 -2.66
C LEU A 179 -9.19 6.19 -3.02
N GLY A 180 -8.38 6.43 -4.06
CA GLY A 180 -7.95 7.77 -4.48
C GLY A 180 -7.07 8.47 -3.46
N LYS A 181 -6.32 7.72 -2.63
CA LYS A 181 -5.45 8.30 -1.59
C LYS A 181 -4.00 8.36 -2.08
N PRO A 182 -3.40 9.55 -2.22
CA PRO A 182 -1.97 9.68 -2.51
C PRO A 182 -1.12 8.96 -1.47
N VAL A 183 -0.10 8.23 -1.95
CA VAL A 183 0.79 7.45 -1.09
C VAL A 183 2.23 7.94 -1.20
N LEU A 184 2.83 8.29 -0.08
CA LEU A 184 4.25 8.55 0.06
C LEU A 184 4.94 7.31 0.62
N VAL A 185 5.79 6.69 -0.19
CA VAL A 185 6.47 5.43 0.14
C VAL A 185 7.78 5.72 0.86
N LEU A 186 7.86 5.27 2.12
CA LEU A 186 8.98 5.45 3.03
C LEU A 186 10.07 4.39 2.81
N ARG A 187 10.48 4.21 1.54
CA ARG A 187 11.49 3.25 1.09
C ARG A 187 12.26 3.83 -0.08
N ASP A 188 13.51 3.41 -0.23
CA ASP A 188 14.35 3.79 -1.38
C ASP A 188 14.06 2.93 -2.63
N THR A 189 13.50 1.73 -2.43
CA THR A 189 13.16 0.78 -3.49
C THR A 189 11.77 0.17 -3.28
N THR A 190 11.17 -0.34 -4.35
CA THR A 190 9.87 -1.03 -4.29
C THR A 190 9.79 -2.18 -5.28
N GLU A 191 9.08 -3.23 -4.90
CA GLU A 191 8.64 -4.32 -5.78
C GLU A 191 7.36 -3.98 -6.59
N ARG A 192 6.89 -2.73 -6.50
CA ARG A 192 5.67 -2.18 -7.11
C ARG A 192 5.97 -1.02 -8.07
N PRO A 193 6.77 -1.24 -9.13
CA PRO A 193 7.14 -0.17 -10.06
C PRO A 193 5.94 0.38 -10.84
N GLU A 194 4.85 -0.38 -10.95
CA GLU A 194 3.65 0.01 -11.69
C GLU A 194 2.96 1.19 -11.02
N ALA A 195 2.80 1.20 -9.69
CA ALA A 195 2.20 2.35 -9.00
C ALA A 195 3.06 3.62 -9.10
N VAL A 196 4.38 3.48 -9.14
CA VAL A 196 5.30 4.62 -9.32
C VAL A 196 5.13 5.20 -10.72
N THR A 197 5.03 4.32 -11.72
CA THR A 197 4.86 4.70 -13.13
C THR A 197 3.48 5.31 -13.38
N ALA A 198 2.44 4.78 -12.74
CA ALA A 198 1.08 5.30 -12.80
C ALA A 198 0.92 6.65 -12.07
N GLY A 199 1.87 7.00 -11.20
CA GLY A 199 1.81 8.24 -10.40
C GLY A 199 0.92 8.14 -9.16
N THR A 200 0.42 6.95 -8.81
CA THR A 200 -0.41 6.76 -7.62
C THR A 200 0.40 6.75 -6.32
N VAL A 201 1.68 6.36 -6.40
CA VAL A 201 2.62 6.35 -5.26
C VAL A 201 3.87 7.16 -5.60
N HIS A 202 4.49 7.78 -4.59
CA HIS A 202 5.76 8.48 -4.72
C HIS A 202 6.81 7.91 -3.76
N LEU A 203 7.92 7.39 -4.29
CA LEU A 203 9.06 6.89 -3.52
C LEU A 203 9.90 8.05 -2.97
N ILE A 204 9.86 8.24 -1.65
CA ILE A 204 10.50 9.39 -1.00
C ILE A 204 11.65 9.00 -0.07
N GLY A 205 11.86 7.70 0.18
CA GLY A 205 12.85 7.25 1.16
C GLY A 205 12.50 7.69 2.58
N THR A 206 13.51 7.84 3.43
CA THR A 206 13.32 8.14 4.86
C THR A 206 14.07 9.38 5.33
N ALA A 207 14.61 10.20 4.42
CA ALA A 207 15.32 11.42 4.80
C ALA A 207 14.33 12.49 5.30
N GLN A 208 14.59 13.07 6.48
CA GLN A 208 13.66 14.01 7.14
C GLN A 208 13.23 15.15 6.21
N GLU A 209 14.20 15.85 5.60
CA GLU A 209 13.92 16.99 4.70
C GLU A 209 13.02 16.59 3.52
N ARG A 210 13.23 15.39 2.97
CA ARG A 210 12.46 14.89 1.84
C ARG A 210 11.04 14.48 2.24
N VAL A 211 10.91 13.79 3.37
CA VAL A 211 9.60 13.41 3.94
C VAL A 211 8.78 14.67 4.23
N TYR A 212 9.39 15.66 4.87
CA TYR A 212 8.75 16.94 5.15
C TYR A 212 8.33 17.66 3.87
N ALA A 213 9.26 17.82 2.90
CA ALA A 213 8.98 18.56 1.67
C ALA A 213 7.86 17.94 0.83
N GLU A 214 7.88 16.61 0.64
CA GLU A 214 6.86 15.93 -0.17
C GLU A 214 5.50 15.86 0.53
N THR A 215 5.48 15.66 1.85
CA THR A 215 4.24 15.70 2.64
C THR A 215 3.63 17.10 2.57
N LYS A 216 4.44 18.14 2.80
CA LYS A 216 4.02 19.54 2.68
C LYS A 216 3.51 19.87 1.28
N ARG A 217 4.19 19.39 0.24
CA ARG A 217 3.78 19.59 -1.15
C ARG A 217 2.38 19.05 -1.38
N LEU A 218 2.09 17.81 -1.00
CA LEU A 218 0.75 17.24 -1.16
C LEU A 218 -0.32 17.92 -0.31
N LEU A 219 0.05 18.46 0.86
CA LEU A 219 -0.86 19.23 1.71
C LEU A 219 -1.18 20.63 1.16
N THR A 220 -0.30 21.24 0.36
CA THR A 220 -0.40 22.66 -0.03
C THR A 220 -0.57 22.90 -1.53
N ASP A 221 -0.23 21.92 -2.37
CA ASP A 221 -0.41 21.97 -3.82
C ASP A 221 -1.55 21.03 -4.24
N GLN A 222 -2.72 21.62 -4.48
CA GLN A 222 -3.91 20.88 -4.89
C GLN A 222 -3.73 20.13 -6.22
N ALA A 223 -2.93 20.68 -7.14
CA ALA A 223 -2.69 20.03 -8.43
C ALA A 223 -1.80 18.80 -8.27
N ALA A 224 -0.78 18.89 -7.40
CA ALA A 224 0.04 17.74 -7.02
C ALA A 224 -0.77 16.64 -6.34
N TYR A 225 -1.66 17.01 -5.42
CA TYR A 225 -2.57 16.08 -4.75
C TYR A 225 -3.49 15.37 -5.77
N ALA A 226 -4.21 16.15 -6.58
CA ALA A 226 -5.18 15.63 -7.55
C ALA A 226 -4.51 14.70 -8.57
N ALA A 227 -3.30 15.04 -9.04
CA ALA A 227 -2.55 14.20 -9.97
C ALA A 227 -2.28 12.78 -9.44
N MET A 228 -2.09 12.62 -8.12
CA MET A 228 -1.92 11.30 -7.50
C MET A 228 -3.25 10.64 -7.13
N ALA A 229 -4.22 11.43 -6.63
CA ALA A 229 -5.52 10.93 -6.18
C ALA A 229 -6.40 10.43 -7.33
N GLU A 230 -6.28 11.03 -8.52
CA GLU A 230 -7.05 10.68 -9.72
C GLU A 230 -6.30 9.71 -10.65
N ALA A 231 -5.04 9.37 -10.33
CA ALA A 231 -4.27 8.40 -11.09
C ALA A 231 -4.91 7.01 -11.03
N VAL A 232 -4.90 6.30 -12.16
CA VAL A 232 -5.55 4.99 -12.23
C VAL A 232 -4.71 3.94 -11.52
N ASN A 233 -5.35 3.18 -10.63
CA ASN A 233 -4.69 2.09 -9.91
C ASN A 233 -4.29 0.95 -10.87
N PRO A 234 -3.00 0.61 -11.00
CA PRO A 234 -2.54 -0.42 -11.91
C PRO A 234 -2.77 -1.85 -11.37
N TYR A 235 -3.26 -2.02 -10.14
CA TYR A 235 -3.30 -3.32 -9.48
C TYR A 235 -4.64 -4.04 -9.56
N GLY A 236 -5.73 -3.42 -9.99
CA GLY A 236 -6.97 -4.14 -10.20
C GLY A 236 -8.22 -3.28 -10.31
N ASP A 237 -9.29 -3.90 -10.77
CA ASP A 237 -10.64 -3.36 -10.93
C ASP A 237 -11.65 -3.97 -9.93
N GLY A 238 -11.19 -4.80 -8.99
CA GLY A 238 -12.02 -5.51 -8.03
C GLY A 238 -12.68 -6.79 -8.54
N GLU A 239 -12.24 -7.30 -9.70
CA GLU A 239 -12.76 -8.51 -10.34
C GLU A 239 -11.71 -9.66 -10.39
N ALA A 240 -10.64 -9.58 -9.59
CA ALA A 240 -9.55 -10.54 -9.64
C ALA A 240 -9.99 -11.94 -9.20
N ALA A 241 -10.81 -12.05 -8.15
CA ALA A 241 -11.35 -13.31 -7.67
C ALA A 241 -12.19 -14.02 -8.73
N ARG A 242 -13.04 -13.27 -9.45
CA ARG A 242 -13.84 -13.79 -10.57
C ARG A 242 -12.91 -14.36 -11.66
N ARG A 243 -11.90 -13.61 -12.09
CA ARG A 243 -10.93 -14.07 -13.11
C ARG A 243 -10.15 -15.30 -12.66
N ILE A 244 -9.78 -15.38 -11.38
CA ILE A 244 -9.09 -16.56 -10.81
C ILE A 244 -9.99 -17.79 -10.88
N ILE A 245 -11.25 -17.68 -10.47
CA ILE A 245 -12.22 -18.79 -10.53
C ILE A 245 -12.41 -19.24 -11.97
N GLU A 246 -12.59 -18.31 -12.91
CA GLU A 246 -12.71 -18.62 -14.33
C GLU A 246 -11.45 -19.30 -14.90
N ALA A 247 -10.25 -18.84 -14.53
CA ALA A 247 -9.01 -19.48 -14.94
C ALA A 247 -8.90 -20.93 -14.45
N ILE A 248 -9.32 -21.21 -13.22
CA ILE A 248 -9.35 -22.56 -12.65
C ILE A 248 -10.35 -23.44 -13.40
N LEU A 249 -11.56 -22.93 -13.66
CA LEU A 249 -12.59 -23.65 -14.42
C LEU A 249 -12.15 -23.93 -15.86
N TYR A 250 -11.48 -22.97 -16.50
CA TYR A 250 -10.93 -23.12 -17.84
C TYR A 250 -9.84 -24.20 -17.86
N HIS A 251 -8.91 -24.16 -16.90
CA HIS A 251 -7.85 -25.15 -16.79
C HIS A 251 -8.39 -26.57 -16.54
N ALA A 252 -9.47 -26.69 -15.76
CA ALA A 252 -10.15 -27.95 -15.49
C ALA A 252 -11.06 -28.44 -16.63
N GLY A 253 -11.22 -27.64 -17.71
CA GLY A 253 -12.07 -27.98 -18.86
C GLY A 253 -13.57 -27.82 -18.60
N HIS A 254 -13.97 -27.12 -17.54
CA HIS A 254 -15.37 -26.80 -17.23
C HIS A 254 -15.91 -25.63 -18.05
N ILE A 255 -15.04 -24.74 -18.53
CA ILE A 255 -15.36 -23.71 -19.51
C ILE A 255 -14.35 -23.74 -20.66
N HIS A 256 -14.75 -23.26 -21.84
CA HIS A 256 -13.94 -23.36 -23.08
C HIS A 256 -13.28 -22.06 -23.50
N THR A 257 -13.59 -20.95 -22.83
CA THR A 257 -13.00 -19.64 -23.08
C THR A 257 -12.18 -19.24 -21.84
N PRO A 258 -10.92 -18.80 -22.00
CA PRO A 258 -10.15 -18.30 -20.87
C PRO A 258 -10.77 -16.98 -20.36
N PRO A 259 -10.54 -16.61 -19.08
CA PRO A 259 -10.97 -15.31 -18.57
C PRO A 259 -10.32 -14.19 -19.36
N GLU A 260 -11.05 -13.09 -19.52
CA GLU A 260 -10.47 -11.86 -20.06
C GLU A 260 -9.39 -11.34 -19.09
N PRO A 261 -8.14 -11.13 -19.57
CA PRO A 261 -7.08 -10.64 -18.72
C PRO A 261 -7.39 -9.23 -18.24
N PHE A 262 -7.03 -8.94 -16.98
CA PHE A 262 -6.94 -7.57 -16.52
C PHE A 262 -5.86 -6.84 -17.32
N ARG A 263 -6.17 -5.65 -17.84
CA ARG A 263 -5.27 -4.94 -18.77
C ARG A 263 -4.47 -3.80 -18.11
N GLY A 264 -4.71 -3.49 -16.84
CA GLY A 264 -4.21 -2.23 -16.26
C GLY A 264 -4.78 -1.01 -17.00
N ALA A 265 -4.46 0.18 -16.52
CA ALA A 265 -4.59 1.41 -17.30
C ALA A 265 -3.22 1.81 -17.86
#